data_AF-A0A4V3IRS8-F1
#
_entry.id   AF-A0A4V3IRS8-F1
#
_cell.length_a   1.000
_cell.length_b   1.000
_cell.length_c   1.000
_cell.angle_alpha   90.00
_cell.angle_beta   90.00
_cell.angle_gamma   90.00
#
_symmetry.space_group_name_H-M   'P 1'
#
loop_
_entity.id
_entity.type
_entity.pdbx_description
1 polymer ?
#
loop_
_entity_poly.entity_id
_entity_poly.type
_entity_poly.pdbx_seq_one_letter_code
_entity_poly.pdbx_strand_id
1 'polypeptide(L)'
;MTVSLNDLLAEPTSGRRRAVVLDSHDYAQSVFLQGKPVPWQEPMAFANFFGQVQGVLKSDLALLSLDRFYAQRVAADPALQAAMGAKTRTGYALRTLLGDAETTAYVIELATLFSQTQRVPVVLQIPSPMQWLALTHPFSGSNDVSGLDADNAENASMYVADWLRGFAALPLIAVLLDDRGPAVGGVPLSTYSPVANVTDHYRWALGQRHEDHVELHGSQLSGAVIGAEFWSSDSGTLLPDGDFLVGEVPRQAVPEQVLSRITALD
;
A
#
# COMPACT_ATOMS: atom_id res chain seq x y z
N MET A 1 19.55 1.85 -16.05
CA MET A 1 18.40 2.74 -16.33
C MET A 1 17.28 2.27 -15.42
N THR A 2 16.75 3.14 -14.57
CA THR A 2 15.56 2.86 -13.76
C THR A 2 14.35 2.91 -14.70
N VAL A 3 13.57 1.83 -14.77
CA VAL A 3 12.35 1.73 -15.57
C VAL A 3 11.28 2.63 -14.93
N SER A 4 10.60 3.47 -15.71
CA SER A 4 9.48 4.27 -15.20
C SER A 4 8.21 3.43 -15.07
N LEU A 5 7.24 3.85 -14.24
CA LEU A 5 5.97 3.13 -14.13
C LEU A 5 5.30 3.02 -15.51
N ASN A 6 5.21 4.11 -16.27
CA ASN A 6 4.56 4.13 -17.58
C ASN A 6 5.20 3.14 -18.56
N ASP A 7 6.53 3.02 -18.58
CA ASP A 7 7.22 2.04 -19.44
C ASP A 7 6.88 0.60 -19.02
N LEU A 8 6.81 0.33 -17.70
CA LEU A 8 6.45 -0.99 -17.19
C LEU A 8 4.97 -1.33 -17.47
N LEU A 9 4.07 -0.35 -17.40
CA LEU A 9 2.66 -0.56 -17.73
C LEU A 9 2.47 -0.85 -19.22
N ALA A 10 3.27 -0.22 -20.08
CA ALA A 10 3.26 -0.46 -21.53
C ALA A 10 3.88 -1.81 -21.92
N GLU A 11 4.96 -2.22 -21.23
CA GLU A 11 5.66 -3.49 -21.44
C GLU A 11 5.86 -4.26 -20.12
N PRO A 12 4.83 -4.99 -19.65
CA PRO A 12 4.89 -5.72 -18.39
C PRO A 12 5.99 -6.78 -18.39
N THR A 13 6.77 -6.84 -17.31
CA THR A 13 7.90 -7.78 -17.19
C THR A 13 7.51 -9.26 -17.24
N SER A 14 6.25 -9.58 -16.94
CA SER A 14 5.70 -10.93 -17.04
C SER A 14 5.39 -11.37 -18.47
N GLY A 15 5.38 -10.44 -19.43
CA GLY A 15 4.93 -10.66 -20.80
C GLY A 15 3.40 -10.63 -20.98
N ARG A 16 2.64 -10.33 -19.91
CA ARG A 16 1.19 -10.16 -19.98
C ARG A 16 0.81 -8.95 -20.82
N ARG A 17 -0.42 -8.94 -21.33
CA ARG A 17 -0.99 -7.78 -22.03
C ARG A 17 -1.14 -6.54 -21.12
N ARG A 18 -1.37 -6.75 -19.83
CA ARG A 18 -1.53 -5.69 -18.82
C ARG A 18 -0.68 -6.00 -17.60
N ALA A 19 -0.05 -4.98 -17.03
CA ALA A 19 0.69 -5.14 -15.79
C ALA A 19 -0.26 -5.48 -14.63
N VAL A 20 0.19 -6.34 -13.73
CA VAL A 20 -0.56 -6.79 -12.57
C VAL A 20 0.20 -6.44 -11.29
N VAL A 21 -0.51 -5.83 -10.33
CA VAL A 21 -0.07 -5.66 -8.94
C VAL A 21 -1.02 -6.46 -8.05
N LEU A 22 -0.48 -7.24 -7.11
CA LEU A 22 -1.29 -8.01 -6.17
C LEU A 22 -0.96 -7.64 -4.72
N ASP A 23 -1.96 -7.24 -3.94
CA ASP A 23 -1.92 -7.37 -2.49
C ASP A 23 -2.21 -8.84 -2.14
N SER A 24 -1.16 -9.54 -1.72
CA SER A 24 -1.24 -10.95 -1.34
C SER A 24 -1.05 -11.16 0.15
N HIS A 25 -1.08 -10.12 0.98
CA HIS A 25 -0.61 -10.20 2.36
C HIS A 25 -1.35 -11.28 3.17
N ASP A 26 -2.69 -11.19 3.22
CA ASP A 26 -3.49 -12.07 4.08
C ASP A 26 -3.55 -13.50 3.53
N TYR A 27 -3.60 -13.66 2.21
CA TYR A 27 -3.44 -14.95 1.53
C TYR A 27 -2.08 -15.58 1.83
N ALA A 28 -1.00 -14.82 1.72
CA ALA A 28 0.36 -15.29 1.94
C ALA A 28 0.57 -15.72 3.39
N GLN A 29 0.04 -14.97 4.36
CA GLN A 29 0.06 -15.38 5.76
C GLN A 29 -0.68 -16.70 5.96
N SER A 30 -1.87 -16.84 5.36
CA SER A 30 -2.68 -18.07 5.45
C SER A 30 -1.95 -19.29 4.88
N VAL A 31 -1.37 -19.17 3.68
CA VAL A 31 -0.83 -20.31 2.92
C VAL A 31 0.65 -20.59 3.21
N PHE A 32 1.51 -19.58 3.17
CA PHE A 32 2.96 -19.76 3.28
C PHE A 32 3.43 -19.78 4.73
N LEU A 33 2.77 -19.00 5.59
CA LEU A 33 3.04 -19.02 7.04
C LEU A 33 2.11 -19.96 7.81
N GLN A 34 1.17 -20.63 7.12
CA GLN A 34 0.20 -21.55 7.74
C GLN A 34 -0.58 -20.85 8.88
N GLY A 35 -0.92 -19.58 8.67
CA GLY A 35 -1.62 -18.73 9.64
C GLY A 35 -0.75 -18.20 10.79
N LYS A 36 0.57 -18.49 10.82
CA LYS A 36 1.49 -17.91 11.81
C LYS A 36 1.63 -16.39 11.61
N PRO A 37 2.04 -15.64 12.65
CA PRO A 37 2.30 -14.22 12.52
C PRO A 37 3.32 -13.90 11.43
N VAL A 38 3.09 -12.83 10.68
CA VAL A 38 4.08 -12.26 9.76
C VAL A 38 5.30 -11.79 10.57
N PRO A 39 6.53 -12.08 10.12
CA PRO A 39 7.76 -11.79 10.87
C PRO A 39 8.15 -10.31 10.77
N TRP A 40 7.26 -9.41 11.19
CA TRP A 40 7.45 -7.95 11.14
C TRP A 40 8.70 -7.46 11.86
N GLN A 41 9.17 -8.21 12.85
CA GLN A 41 10.32 -7.87 13.70
C GLN A 41 11.66 -8.36 13.14
N GLU A 42 11.63 -9.13 12.04
CA GLU A 42 12.81 -9.70 11.40
C GLU A 42 12.82 -9.29 9.91
N PRO A 43 13.38 -8.12 9.57
CA PRO A 43 13.29 -7.54 8.22
C PRO A 43 13.73 -8.50 7.10
N MET A 44 14.77 -9.29 7.34
CA MET A 44 15.24 -10.29 6.38
C MET A 44 14.26 -11.46 6.23
N ALA A 45 13.64 -11.93 7.32
CA ALA A 45 12.64 -12.99 7.26
C ALA A 45 11.37 -12.51 6.55
N PHE A 46 10.95 -11.25 6.80
CA PHE A 46 9.86 -10.59 6.09
C PHE A 46 10.11 -10.51 4.59
N ALA A 47 11.29 -10.03 4.18
CA ALA A 47 11.68 -9.89 2.79
C ALA A 47 11.76 -11.24 2.07
N ASN A 48 12.33 -12.26 2.71
CA ASN A 48 12.38 -13.64 2.18
C ASN A 48 10.98 -14.25 2.01
N PHE A 49 10.10 -14.05 2.99
CA PHE A 49 8.72 -14.52 2.94
C PHE A 49 7.99 -13.95 1.72
N PHE A 50 8.03 -12.64 1.51
CA PHE A 50 7.39 -12.04 0.33
C PHE A 50 8.11 -12.37 -0.98
N GLY A 51 9.43 -12.59 -0.97
CA GLY A 51 10.15 -13.10 -2.14
C GLY A 51 9.67 -14.49 -2.59
N GLN A 52 9.32 -15.37 -1.65
CA GLN A 52 8.72 -16.67 -1.97
C GLN A 52 7.33 -16.52 -2.60
N VAL A 53 6.51 -15.64 -2.02
CA VAL A 53 5.17 -15.33 -2.53
C VAL A 53 5.25 -14.76 -3.94
N GLN A 54 6.16 -13.80 -4.18
CA GLN A 54 6.39 -13.21 -5.48
C GLN A 54 6.81 -14.26 -6.54
N GLY A 55 7.64 -15.22 -6.15
CA GLY A 55 8.05 -16.33 -7.03
C GLY A 55 6.90 -17.22 -7.49
N VAL A 56 5.82 -17.28 -6.71
CA VAL A 56 4.61 -18.07 -7.00
C VAL A 56 3.57 -17.23 -7.76
N LEU A 57 3.25 -16.03 -7.26
CA LEU A 57 2.18 -15.20 -7.81
C LEU A 57 2.59 -14.46 -9.09
N LYS A 58 3.88 -14.16 -9.24
CA LYS A 58 4.46 -13.54 -10.45
C LYS A 58 3.71 -12.29 -10.91
N SER A 59 3.34 -11.41 -9.99
CA SER A 59 2.91 -10.05 -10.35
C SER A 59 4.05 -9.28 -11.02
N ASP A 60 3.72 -8.26 -11.80
CA ASP A 60 4.71 -7.40 -12.47
C ASP A 60 5.37 -6.40 -11.51
N LEU A 61 4.73 -6.16 -10.38
CA LEU A 61 5.14 -5.23 -9.35
C LEU A 61 4.98 -5.89 -7.97
N ALA A 62 5.96 -5.68 -7.09
CA ALA A 62 5.91 -6.14 -5.72
C ALA A 62 5.29 -5.04 -4.84
N LEU A 63 4.20 -5.35 -4.16
CA LEU A 63 3.51 -4.41 -3.28
C LEU A 63 4.07 -4.52 -1.86
N LEU A 64 4.66 -3.44 -1.37
CA LEU A 64 5.00 -3.28 0.04
C LEU A 64 3.91 -2.44 0.71
N SER A 65 2.95 -3.10 1.35
CA SER A 65 1.90 -2.40 2.11
C SER A 65 2.30 -2.21 3.57
N LEU A 66 2.27 -0.96 4.03
CA LEU A 66 2.68 -0.60 5.40
C LEU A 66 1.51 -0.30 6.35
N ASP A 67 0.28 -0.34 5.86
CA ASP A 67 -0.94 -0.24 6.68
C ASP A 67 -0.93 -1.28 7.83
N ARG A 68 -0.69 -2.55 7.51
CA ARG A 68 -0.67 -3.65 8.48
C ARG A 68 0.54 -3.56 9.42
N PHE A 69 1.69 -3.09 8.92
CA PHE A 69 2.86 -2.82 9.75
C PHE A 69 2.54 -1.78 10.83
N TYR A 70 2.01 -0.62 10.44
CA TYR A 70 1.70 0.46 11.38
C TYR A 70 0.59 0.07 12.36
N ALA A 71 -0.44 -0.66 11.92
CA ALA A 71 -1.48 -1.19 12.79
C ALA A 71 -0.87 -2.10 13.88
N GLN A 72 0.02 -3.02 13.49
CA GLN A 72 0.71 -3.92 14.42
C GLN A 72 1.69 -3.18 15.35
N ARG A 73 2.47 -2.22 14.82
CA ARG A 73 3.42 -1.40 15.58
C ARG A 73 2.75 -0.60 16.68
N VAL A 74 1.61 0.03 16.36
CA VAL A 74 0.81 0.80 17.33
C VAL A 74 0.20 -0.13 18.37
N ALA A 75 -0.40 -1.25 17.95
CA ALA A 75 -1.01 -2.20 18.87
C ALA A 75 -0.01 -2.81 19.87
N ALA A 76 1.25 -2.99 19.46
CA ALA A 76 2.31 -3.59 20.28
C ALA A 76 3.01 -2.62 21.24
N ASP A 77 2.74 -1.31 21.18
CA ASP A 77 3.49 -0.30 21.94
C ASP A 77 2.59 0.68 22.69
N PRO A 78 2.31 0.41 23.97
CA PRO A 78 1.54 1.29 24.83
C PRO A 78 2.16 2.68 25.02
N ALA A 79 3.48 2.82 24.93
CA ALA A 79 4.15 4.11 25.10
C ALA A 79 3.90 5.01 23.88
N LEU A 80 3.98 4.44 22.67
CA LEU A 80 3.61 5.13 21.44
C LEU A 80 2.13 5.52 21.44
N GLN A 81 1.22 4.62 21.85
CA GLN A 81 -0.20 4.94 21.99
C GLN A 81 -0.45 6.10 22.95
N ALA A 82 0.22 6.11 24.11
CA ALA A 82 0.13 7.20 25.07
C ALA A 82 0.66 8.53 24.49
N ALA A 83 1.76 8.49 23.72
CA ALA A 83 2.31 9.66 23.07
C ALA A 83 1.37 10.22 21.99
N MET A 84 0.75 9.35 21.20
CA MET A 84 -0.27 9.71 20.19
C MET A 84 -1.48 10.37 20.85
N GLY A 85 -1.91 9.90 22.03
CA GLY A 85 -3.04 10.45 22.78
C GLY A 85 -2.73 11.65 23.67
N ALA A 86 -1.49 12.16 23.67
CA ALA A 86 -1.10 13.25 24.55
C ALA A 86 -1.78 14.60 24.25
N LYS A 87 -2.37 14.77 23.05
CA LYS A 87 -3.14 15.97 22.67
C LYS A 87 -4.32 15.58 21.80
N THR A 88 -5.42 16.32 21.96
CA THR A 88 -6.70 16.06 21.26
C THR A 88 -6.83 16.76 19.91
N ARG A 89 -5.90 17.67 19.55
CA ARG A 89 -5.98 18.41 18.28
C ARG A 89 -5.89 17.45 17.08
N THR A 90 -6.74 17.67 16.07
CA THR A 90 -6.76 16.88 14.83
C THR A 90 -5.37 16.76 14.20
N GLY A 91 -5.03 15.55 13.76
CA GLY A 91 -3.74 15.25 13.12
C GLY A 91 -2.54 15.12 14.08
N TYR A 92 -2.70 15.41 15.38
CA TYR A 92 -1.59 15.24 16.33
C TYR A 92 -1.14 13.78 16.44
N ALA A 93 -2.07 12.85 16.59
CA ALA A 93 -1.76 11.43 16.69
C ALA A 93 -1.00 10.91 15.46
N LEU A 94 -1.46 11.26 14.25
CA LEU A 94 -0.77 10.93 13.00
C LEU A 94 0.65 11.52 12.95
N ARG A 95 0.79 12.81 13.28
CA ARG A 95 2.11 13.46 13.32
C ARG A 95 3.04 12.77 14.31
N THR A 96 2.55 12.39 15.49
CA THR A 96 3.34 11.68 16.49
C THR A 96 3.76 10.30 15.98
N LEU A 97 2.85 9.56 15.35
CA LEU A 97 3.13 8.23 14.78
C LEU A 97 4.21 8.29 13.70
N LEU A 98 4.04 9.18 12.71
CA LEU A 98 4.97 9.30 11.58
C LEU A 98 6.27 10.02 11.96
N GLY A 99 6.27 10.76 13.07
CA GLY A 99 7.44 11.41 13.63
C GLY A 99 8.24 10.55 14.62
N ASP A 100 7.79 9.34 14.93
CA ASP A 100 8.52 8.42 15.81
C ASP A 100 9.78 7.92 15.11
N ALA A 101 10.95 8.34 15.60
CA ALA A 101 12.23 8.11 14.94
C ALA A 101 12.62 6.63 14.89
N GLU A 102 12.32 5.87 15.95
CA GLU A 102 12.60 4.44 16.02
C GLU A 102 11.76 3.67 15.00
N THR A 103 10.44 3.91 14.97
CA THR A 103 9.54 3.30 13.99
C THR A 103 9.93 3.69 12.56
N THR A 104 10.28 4.95 12.34
CA THR A 104 10.67 5.45 11.01
C THR A 104 11.97 4.81 10.53
N ALA A 105 13.00 4.74 11.38
CA ALA A 105 14.24 4.07 11.04
C ALA A 105 14.02 2.59 10.72
N TYR A 106 13.19 1.91 11.51
CA TYR A 106 12.88 0.49 11.33
C TYR A 106 12.12 0.21 10.03
N VAL A 107 11.09 0.99 9.72
CA VAL A 107 10.30 0.77 8.50
C VAL A 107 11.13 1.06 7.23
N ILE A 108 12.07 2.01 7.30
CA ILE A 108 13.03 2.27 6.22
C ILE A 108 13.98 1.06 6.05
N GLU A 109 14.48 0.48 7.13
CA GLU A 109 15.30 -0.75 7.07
C GLU A 109 14.51 -1.90 6.43
N LEU A 110 13.27 -2.13 6.87
CA LEU A 110 12.37 -3.13 6.33
C LEU A 110 12.12 -2.93 4.83
N ALA A 111 11.80 -1.70 4.42
CA ALA A 111 11.59 -1.37 3.01
C ALA A 111 12.88 -1.48 2.18
N THR A 112 14.04 -1.20 2.78
CA THR A 112 15.35 -1.37 2.15
C THR A 112 15.60 -2.83 1.82
N LEU A 113 15.50 -3.72 2.81
CA LEU A 113 15.72 -5.15 2.58
C LEU A 113 14.69 -5.74 1.64
N PHE A 114 13.41 -5.36 1.79
CA PHE A 114 12.36 -5.77 0.86
C PHE A 114 12.74 -5.41 -0.58
N SER A 115 13.11 -4.15 -0.83
CA SER A 115 13.48 -3.66 -2.17
C SER A 115 14.72 -4.35 -2.73
N GLN A 116 15.69 -4.73 -1.90
CA GLN A 116 16.89 -5.44 -2.32
C GLN A 116 16.64 -6.91 -2.67
N THR A 117 15.59 -7.52 -2.11
CA THR A 117 15.27 -8.93 -2.36
C THR A 117 14.28 -9.15 -3.50
N GLN A 118 13.47 -8.14 -3.83
CA GLN A 118 12.49 -8.27 -4.91
C GLN A 118 13.17 -8.27 -6.28
N ARG A 119 12.64 -9.11 -7.19
CA ARG A 119 13.11 -9.20 -8.59
C ARG A 119 12.33 -8.31 -9.55
N VAL A 120 11.28 -7.68 -9.05
CA VAL A 120 10.41 -6.74 -9.78
C VAL A 120 10.41 -5.41 -9.05
N PRO A 121 10.09 -4.28 -9.73
CA PRO A 121 10.03 -2.99 -9.05
C PRO A 121 9.00 -2.96 -7.92
N VAL A 122 9.28 -2.14 -6.90
CA VAL A 122 8.49 -2.06 -5.67
C VAL A 122 7.54 -0.86 -5.71
N VAL A 123 6.28 -1.13 -5.40
CA VAL A 123 5.25 -0.12 -5.11
C VAL A 123 5.07 -0.04 -3.60
N LEU A 124 5.23 1.15 -3.03
CA LEU A 124 4.95 1.40 -1.62
C LEU A 124 3.47 1.75 -1.46
N GLN A 125 2.70 0.90 -0.79
CA GLN A 125 1.31 1.20 -0.45
C GLN A 125 1.20 1.68 1.00
N ILE A 126 0.52 2.81 1.19
CA ILE A 126 0.18 3.39 2.49
C ILE A 126 -1.28 3.83 2.46
N PRO A 127 -1.97 3.95 3.59
CA PRO A 127 -3.27 4.63 3.62
C PRO A 127 -3.14 6.05 3.05
N SER A 128 -4.18 6.53 2.37
CA SER A 128 -4.23 7.94 1.97
C SER A 128 -4.13 8.84 3.20
N PRO A 129 -3.63 10.10 3.09
CA PRO A 129 -3.54 10.99 4.23
C PRO A 129 -4.86 11.14 5.00
N MET A 130 -6.01 11.13 4.31
CA MET A 130 -7.33 11.12 4.95
C MET A 130 -7.58 9.82 5.73
N GLN A 131 -7.31 8.66 5.13
CA GLN A 131 -7.51 7.37 5.80
C GLN A 131 -6.57 7.21 7.01
N TRP A 132 -5.31 7.62 6.90
CA TRP A 132 -4.37 7.58 8.03
C TRP A 132 -4.77 8.54 9.15
N LEU A 133 -5.30 9.72 8.79
CA LEU A 133 -5.86 10.64 9.75
C LEU A 133 -7.05 10.01 10.49
N ALA A 134 -7.98 9.39 9.77
CA ALA A 134 -9.14 8.70 10.36
C ALA A 134 -8.72 7.52 11.25
N LEU A 135 -7.76 6.70 10.82
CA LEU A 135 -7.23 5.56 11.59
C LEU A 135 -6.56 5.99 12.91
N THR A 136 -5.98 7.19 12.95
CA THR A 136 -5.31 7.73 14.15
C THR A 136 -6.18 8.69 14.96
N HIS A 137 -7.34 9.10 14.43
CA HIS A 137 -8.26 10.00 15.12
C HIS A 137 -8.74 9.49 16.50
N PRO A 138 -9.03 8.19 16.70
CA PRO A 138 -9.40 7.62 18.00
C PRO A 138 -8.47 7.97 19.16
N PHE A 139 -7.17 8.15 18.90
CA PHE A 139 -6.20 8.52 19.94
C PHE A 139 -6.44 9.92 20.52
N SER A 140 -7.18 10.78 19.82
CA SER A 140 -7.61 12.09 20.34
C SER A 140 -8.72 12.00 21.40
N GLY A 141 -9.28 10.81 21.64
CA GLY A 141 -10.42 10.59 22.53
C GLY A 141 -11.78 10.64 21.82
N SER A 142 -11.81 10.78 20.49
CA SER A 142 -13.02 10.74 19.66
C SER A 142 -12.91 9.64 18.60
N ASN A 143 -13.93 8.79 18.51
CA ASN A 143 -14.08 7.83 17.41
C ASN A 143 -14.89 8.39 16.23
N ASP A 144 -15.41 9.61 16.36
CA ASP A 144 -16.20 10.25 15.31
C ASP A 144 -15.27 10.88 14.28
N VAL A 145 -15.25 10.30 13.08
CA VAL A 145 -14.46 10.78 11.94
C VAL A 145 -15.28 11.61 10.96
N SER A 146 -16.57 11.84 11.22
CA SER A 146 -17.46 12.58 10.30
C SER A 146 -17.12 14.07 10.16
N GLY A 147 -16.40 14.62 11.14
CA GLY A 147 -15.90 15.99 11.10
C GLY A 147 -14.56 16.16 10.39
N LEU A 148 -13.96 15.09 9.86
CA LEU A 148 -12.75 15.19 9.05
C LEU A 148 -13.10 15.58 7.62
N ASP A 149 -12.36 16.53 7.06
CA ASP A 149 -12.60 17.06 5.71
C ASP A 149 -11.32 17.14 4.85
N ALA A 150 -11.46 17.65 3.62
CA ALA A 150 -10.36 17.81 2.68
C ALA A 150 -9.25 18.73 3.21
N ASP A 151 -9.57 19.77 3.99
CA ASP A 151 -8.58 20.66 4.60
C ASP A 151 -7.76 19.90 5.65
N ASN A 152 -8.41 19.03 6.44
CA ASN A 152 -7.70 18.16 7.38
C ASN A 152 -6.80 17.16 6.64
N ALA A 153 -7.27 16.63 5.51
CA ALA A 153 -6.53 15.69 4.69
C ALA A 153 -5.30 16.34 4.01
N GLU A 154 -5.43 17.57 3.49
CA GLU A 154 -4.32 18.38 2.97
C GLU A 154 -3.29 18.64 4.09
N ASN A 155 -3.73 19.01 5.29
CA ASN A 155 -2.83 19.21 6.42
C ASN A 155 -2.10 17.92 6.83
N ALA A 156 -2.81 16.78 6.87
CA ALA A 156 -2.23 15.48 7.17
C ALA A 156 -1.19 15.06 6.12
N SER A 157 -1.40 15.44 4.86
CA SER A 157 -0.47 15.13 3.77
C SER A 157 0.92 15.74 3.97
N MET A 158 1.05 16.84 4.73
CA MET A 158 2.36 17.38 5.11
C MET A 158 3.18 16.40 5.96
N TYR A 159 2.54 15.68 6.89
CA TYR A 159 3.21 14.70 7.74
C TYR A 159 3.61 13.46 6.94
N VAL A 160 2.74 13.01 6.04
CA VAL A 160 3.01 11.90 5.12
C VAL A 160 4.17 12.24 4.18
N ALA A 161 4.17 13.44 3.60
CA ALA A 161 5.23 13.91 2.74
C ALA A 161 6.58 13.99 3.46
N ASP A 162 6.60 14.46 4.70
CA ASP A 162 7.83 14.51 5.50
C ASP A 162 8.39 13.12 5.81
N TRP A 163 7.51 12.20 6.19
CA TRP A 163 7.88 10.81 6.42
C TRP A 163 8.37 10.10 5.14
N LEU A 164 7.73 10.34 3.99
CA LEU A 164 8.14 9.78 2.69
C LEU A 164 9.55 10.22 2.27
N ARG A 165 10.03 11.41 2.70
CA ARG A 165 11.42 11.83 2.43
C ARG A 165 12.45 10.87 3.01
N GLY A 166 12.12 10.12 4.05
CA GLY A 166 12.97 9.06 4.60
C GLY A 166 13.23 7.91 3.62
N PHE A 167 12.37 7.72 2.62
CA PHE A 167 12.46 6.65 1.63
C PHE A 167 13.26 7.05 0.38
N ALA A 168 13.81 8.28 0.33
CA ALA A 168 14.47 8.86 -0.84
C ALA A 168 15.58 8.00 -1.46
N ALA A 169 16.27 7.18 -0.65
CA ALA A 169 17.35 6.31 -1.12
C ALA A 169 16.85 5.00 -1.74
N LEU A 170 15.55 4.69 -1.64
CA LEU A 170 14.98 3.44 -2.12
C LEU A 170 14.58 3.51 -3.59
N PRO A 171 14.75 2.41 -4.34
CA PRO A 171 14.37 2.34 -5.74
C PRO A 171 12.86 2.05 -5.90
N LEU A 172 12.01 2.86 -5.28
CA LEU A 172 10.56 2.76 -5.44
C LEU A 172 10.18 3.19 -6.86
N ILE A 173 9.24 2.47 -7.49
CA ILE A 173 8.69 2.89 -8.78
C ILE A 173 7.45 3.77 -8.60
N ALA A 174 6.70 3.54 -7.52
CA ALA A 174 5.47 4.27 -7.21
C ALA A 174 5.15 4.28 -5.72
N VAL A 175 4.39 5.28 -5.31
CA VAL A 175 3.66 5.34 -4.04
C VAL A 175 2.17 5.25 -4.36
N LEU A 176 1.48 4.29 -3.73
CA LEU A 176 0.05 4.05 -3.88
C LEU A 176 -0.66 4.43 -2.58
N LEU A 177 -1.51 5.45 -2.64
CA LEU A 177 -2.36 5.87 -1.54
C LEU A 177 -3.63 5.02 -1.53
N ASP A 178 -3.84 4.20 -0.52
CA ASP A 178 -5.05 3.41 -0.35
C ASP A 178 -6.13 4.28 0.30
N ASP A 179 -7.12 4.70 -0.50
CA ASP A 179 -8.23 5.54 -0.04
C ASP A 179 -9.40 4.70 0.49
N ARG A 180 -9.28 3.38 0.48
CA ARG A 180 -10.23 2.47 1.13
C ARG A 180 -10.02 2.55 2.63
N GLY A 181 -11.09 2.67 3.41
CA GLY A 181 -10.96 2.74 4.86
C GLY A 181 -12.13 3.42 5.58
N PRO A 182 -11.94 3.76 6.86
CA PRO A 182 -13.01 4.26 7.72
C PRO A 182 -13.43 5.71 7.42
N ALA A 183 -12.61 6.51 6.74
CA ALA A 183 -13.00 7.86 6.38
C ALA A 183 -14.08 7.84 5.29
N VAL A 184 -15.09 8.68 5.44
CA VAL A 184 -16.23 8.78 4.52
C VAL A 184 -16.06 10.02 3.64
N GLY A 185 -16.44 9.92 2.36
CA GLY A 185 -16.45 11.05 1.42
C GLY A 185 -15.07 11.31 0.79
N GLY A 186 -14.60 10.33 -0.01
CA GLY A 186 -13.27 10.27 -0.60
C GLY A 186 -12.67 11.61 -1.03
N VAL A 187 -11.38 11.78 -0.76
CA VAL A 187 -10.64 13.03 -1.01
C VAL A 187 -9.88 12.88 -2.32
N PRO A 188 -10.06 13.80 -3.29
CA PRO A 188 -9.37 13.73 -4.57
C PRO A 188 -7.84 13.73 -4.43
N LEU A 189 -7.14 12.97 -5.27
CA LEU A 189 -5.68 12.87 -5.23
C LEU A 189 -4.97 14.22 -5.34
N SER A 190 -5.55 15.16 -6.08
CA SER A 190 -5.02 16.52 -6.25
C SER A 190 -4.92 17.31 -4.94
N THR A 191 -5.71 16.96 -3.92
CA THR A 191 -5.67 17.58 -2.58
C THR A 191 -4.35 17.26 -1.86
N TYR A 192 -3.71 16.15 -2.19
CA TYR A 192 -2.46 15.70 -1.55
C TYR A 192 -1.21 16.31 -2.20
N SER A 193 -1.24 17.62 -2.48
CA SER A 193 -0.15 18.35 -3.14
C SER A 193 1.22 18.16 -2.46
N PRO A 194 1.36 18.18 -1.12
CA PRO A 194 2.62 17.83 -0.46
C PRO A 194 3.18 16.46 -0.80
N VAL A 195 2.32 15.44 -0.93
CA VAL A 195 2.73 14.08 -1.32
C VAL A 195 3.13 14.06 -2.79
N ALA A 196 2.32 14.65 -3.67
CA ALA A 196 2.63 14.78 -5.10
C ALA A 196 4.00 15.44 -5.34
N ASN A 197 4.29 16.53 -4.63
CA ASN A 197 5.58 17.22 -4.73
C ASN A 197 6.77 16.33 -4.32
N VAL A 198 6.61 15.50 -3.29
CA VAL A 198 7.66 14.59 -2.83
C VAL A 198 7.85 13.43 -3.81
N THR A 199 6.77 12.83 -4.29
CA THR A 199 6.83 11.75 -5.28
C THR A 199 7.43 12.22 -6.59
N ASP A 200 7.06 13.41 -7.08
CA ASP A 200 7.62 14.01 -8.29
C ASP A 200 9.12 14.29 -8.13
N HIS A 201 9.53 14.84 -6.99
CA HIS A 201 10.92 15.13 -6.69
C HIS A 201 11.81 13.86 -6.75
N TYR A 202 11.32 12.76 -6.18
CA TYR A 202 12.02 11.47 -6.18
C TYR A 202 11.69 10.58 -7.39
N ARG A 203 10.84 11.07 -8.31
CA ARG A 203 10.41 10.37 -9.53
C ARG A 203 9.68 9.05 -9.27
N TRP A 204 8.93 8.99 -8.18
CA TRP A 204 7.97 7.93 -7.94
C TRP A 204 6.65 8.32 -8.57
N ALA A 205 6.03 7.42 -9.33
CA ALA A 205 4.65 7.64 -9.74
C ALA A 205 3.75 7.69 -8.50
N LEU A 206 2.75 8.56 -8.50
CA LEU A 206 1.77 8.65 -7.42
C LEU A 206 0.43 8.13 -7.94
N GLY A 207 -0.18 7.21 -7.20
CA GLY A 207 -1.54 6.75 -7.47
C GLY A 207 -2.42 6.78 -6.24
N GLN A 208 -3.74 6.78 -6.45
CA GLN A 208 -4.73 6.58 -5.41
C GLN A 208 -5.60 5.38 -5.77
N ARG A 209 -5.69 4.43 -4.85
CA ARG A 209 -6.51 3.23 -4.97
C ARG A 209 -7.85 3.48 -4.29
N HIS A 210 -8.92 3.25 -5.04
CA HIS A 210 -10.29 3.21 -4.57
C HIS A 210 -10.80 1.75 -4.55
N GLU A 211 -12.08 1.54 -4.27
CA GLU A 211 -12.69 0.21 -4.22
C GLU A 211 -12.66 -0.52 -5.57
N ASP A 212 -12.86 0.21 -6.67
CA ASP A 212 -13.06 -0.35 -8.01
C ASP A 212 -12.01 0.08 -9.05
N HIS A 213 -11.25 1.15 -8.77
CA HIS A 213 -10.24 1.67 -9.69
C HIS A 213 -9.01 2.25 -8.98
N VAL A 214 -7.98 2.53 -9.78
CA VAL A 214 -6.78 3.27 -9.37
C VAL A 214 -6.58 4.43 -10.33
N GLU A 215 -6.52 5.65 -9.80
CA GLU A 215 -6.11 6.82 -10.56
C GLU A 215 -4.62 7.12 -10.36
N LEU A 216 -3.98 7.69 -11.38
CA LEU A 216 -2.56 8.07 -11.36
C LEU A 216 -2.41 9.59 -11.52
N HIS A 217 -1.62 10.19 -10.64
CA HIS A 217 -1.35 11.63 -10.69
C HIS A 217 -0.64 12.00 -12.00
N GLY A 218 -1.19 12.99 -12.72
CA GLY A 218 -0.59 13.51 -13.96
C GLY A 218 -0.60 12.53 -15.14
N SER A 219 -1.36 11.44 -15.07
CA SER A 219 -1.47 10.42 -16.13
C SER A 219 -2.91 10.24 -16.58
N GLN A 220 -3.09 9.80 -17.82
CA GLN A 220 -4.40 9.34 -18.33
C GLN A 220 -4.58 7.83 -18.15
N LEU A 221 -3.52 7.11 -17.76
CA LEU A 221 -3.60 5.68 -17.48
C LEU A 221 -4.38 5.46 -16.18
N SER A 222 -5.22 4.43 -16.19
CA SER A 222 -6.08 4.03 -15.08
C SER A 222 -5.91 2.54 -14.77
N GLY A 223 -5.90 2.22 -13.48
CA GLY A 223 -5.89 0.84 -13.01
C GLY A 223 -7.30 0.39 -12.69
N ALA A 224 -7.57 -0.89 -12.91
CA ALA A 224 -8.83 -1.52 -12.53
C ALA A 224 -8.62 -2.51 -11.38
N VAL A 225 -9.57 -2.54 -10.44
CA VAL A 225 -9.49 -3.42 -9.27
C VAL A 225 -10.15 -4.77 -9.58
N ILE A 226 -9.39 -5.84 -9.44
CA ILE A 226 -9.88 -7.22 -9.56
C ILE A 226 -10.74 -7.54 -8.33
N GLY A 227 -12.04 -7.76 -8.56
CA GLY A 227 -12.99 -8.15 -7.51
C GLY A 227 -12.66 -9.51 -6.87
N ALA A 228 -13.04 -9.67 -5.60
CA ALA A 228 -12.74 -10.88 -4.82
C ALA A 228 -13.30 -12.16 -5.47
N GLU A 229 -14.44 -12.06 -6.15
CA GLU A 229 -15.12 -13.13 -6.86
C GLU A 229 -14.31 -13.69 -8.04
N PHE A 230 -13.35 -12.92 -8.57
CA PHE A 230 -12.41 -13.42 -9.57
C PHE A 230 -11.59 -14.60 -9.04
N TRP A 231 -11.28 -14.63 -7.73
CA TRP A 231 -10.40 -15.64 -7.14
C TRP A 231 -11.12 -16.93 -6.75
N SER A 232 -12.45 -16.89 -6.61
CA SER A 232 -13.27 -18.05 -6.19
C SER A 232 -14.01 -18.75 -7.33
N SER A 233 -14.13 -18.13 -8.50
CA SER A 233 -14.88 -18.69 -9.64
C SER A 233 -13.96 -19.29 -10.69
N ASP A 234 -14.14 -20.59 -10.99
CA ASP A 234 -13.42 -21.29 -12.04
C ASP A 234 -13.85 -20.86 -13.46
N SER A 235 -14.97 -20.13 -13.62
CA SER A 235 -15.45 -19.70 -14.94
C SER A 235 -16.38 -18.48 -14.88
N GLY A 236 -16.15 -17.53 -15.79
CA GLY A 236 -17.13 -16.49 -16.16
C GLY A 236 -16.94 -15.08 -15.59
N THR A 237 -16.13 -14.87 -14.55
CA THR A 237 -15.82 -13.51 -14.10
C THR A 237 -14.84 -12.86 -15.07
N LEU A 238 -15.34 -11.90 -15.85
CA LEU A 238 -14.55 -11.07 -16.74
C LEU A 238 -13.62 -10.19 -15.92
N LEU A 239 -12.38 -10.02 -16.39
CA LEU A 239 -11.50 -9.01 -15.83
C LEU A 239 -12.08 -7.62 -16.10
N PRO A 240 -11.98 -6.70 -15.13
CA PRO A 240 -12.38 -5.33 -15.38
C PRO A 240 -11.49 -4.70 -16.45
N ASP A 241 -12.01 -3.66 -17.09
CA ASP A 241 -11.29 -2.90 -18.10
C ASP A 241 -10.45 -1.79 -17.46
N GLY A 242 -9.25 -1.59 -17.98
CA GLY A 242 -8.23 -0.72 -17.41
C GLY A 242 -6.85 -1.02 -18.00
N ASP A 243 -5.95 -0.04 -17.94
CA ASP A 243 -4.59 -0.12 -18.51
C ASP A 243 -3.70 -1.11 -17.73
N PHE A 244 -3.97 -1.26 -16.43
CA PHE A 244 -3.33 -2.22 -15.55
C PHE A 244 -4.32 -2.75 -14.51
N LEU A 245 -3.94 -3.84 -13.84
CA LEU A 245 -4.78 -4.52 -12.88
C LEU A 245 -4.17 -4.46 -11.48
N VAL A 246 -5.00 -4.15 -10.49
CA VAL A 246 -4.66 -4.27 -9.08
C VAL A 246 -5.63 -5.25 -8.42
N GLY A 247 -5.11 -6.26 -7.74
CA GLY A 247 -5.94 -7.27 -7.08
C GLY A 247 -5.57 -7.45 -5.63
N GLU A 248 -6.53 -7.89 -4.83
CA GLU A 248 -6.27 -8.42 -3.49
C GLU A 248 -6.63 -9.91 -3.50
N VAL A 249 -5.66 -10.76 -3.15
CA VAL A 249 -5.88 -12.22 -3.10
C VAL A 249 -6.57 -12.54 -1.76
N PRO A 250 -7.80 -13.08 -1.76
CA PRO A 250 -8.52 -13.33 -0.52
C PRO A 250 -7.78 -14.33 0.38
N ARG A 251 -7.78 -14.07 1.69
CA ARG A 251 -7.18 -14.94 2.72
C ARG A 251 -7.59 -16.41 2.61
N GLN A 252 -8.84 -16.65 2.22
CA GLN A 252 -9.48 -17.97 2.16
C GLN A 252 -9.39 -18.61 0.77
N ALA A 253 -8.71 -17.96 -0.19
CA ALA A 253 -8.60 -18.48 -1.54
C ALA A 253 -7.79 -19.80 -1.56
N VAL A 254 -8.23 -20.75 -2.39
CA VAL A 254 -7.60 -22.06 -2.52
C VAL A 254 -6.35 -21.93 -3.39
N PRO A 255 -5.16 -22.42 -2.97
CA PRO A 255 -3.91 -22.19 -3.70
C PRO A 255 -3.94 -22.64 -5.16
N GLU A 256 -4.51 -23.81 -5.46
CA GLU A 256 -4.62 -24.32 -6.83
C GLU A 256 -5.50 -23.43 -7.71
N GLN A 257 -6.58 -22.88 -7.14
CA GLN A 257 -7.46 -21.94 -7.84
C GLN A 257 -6.74 -20.62 -8.09
N VAL A 258 -6.04 -20.08 -7.09
CA VAL A 258 -5.24 -18.84 -7.24
C VAL A 258 -4.22 -18.98 -8.37
N LEU A 259 -3.49 -20.09 -8.43
CA LEU A 259 -2.53 -20.38 -9.51
C LEU A 259 -3.19 -20.46 -10.89
N SER A 260 -4.34 -21.12 -10.97
CA SER A 260 -5.14 -21.16 -12.21
C SER A 260 -5.55 -19.75 -12.64
N ARG A 261 -6.07 -18.94 -11.70
CA ARG A 261 -6.55 -17.58 -11.95
C ARG A 261 -5.43 -16.60 -12.30
N ILE A 262 -4.23 -16.75 -11.75
CA ILE A 262 -3.03 -15.97 -12.17
C ILE A 262 -2.72 -16.17 -13.65
N THR A 263 -2.94 -17.38 -14.16
CA THR A 263 -2.73 -17.70 -15.59
C THR A 263 -3.82 -17.06 -16.47
N ALA A 264 -4.98 -16.74 -15.89
CA ALA A 264 -6.07 -16.05 -16.55
C ALA A 264 -5.99 -14.51 -16.46
N LEU A 265 -4.91 -13.94 -15.92
CA LEU A 265 -4.68 -12.49 -15.83
C LEU A 265 -4.13 -11.85 -17.12
N ASP A 266 -4.08 -12.61 -18.22
CA ASP A 266 -3.62 -12.15 -19.54
C ASP A 266 -4.69 -11.31 -20.30
#